data_AF-A0A1J4SMI7-F1
#
_entry.id   AF-A0A1J4SMI7-F1
#
_cell.length_a   1.000
_cell.length_b   1.000
_cell.length_c   1.000
_cell.angle_alpha   90.00
_cell.angle_beta   90.00
_cell.angle_gamma   90.00
#
_symmetry.space_group_name_H-M   'P 1'
#
loop_
_entity.id
_entity.type
_entity.pdbx_description
1 polymer ?
#
loop_
_entity_poly.entity_id
_entity_poly.type
_entity_poly.pdbx_seq_one_letter_code
_entity_poly.pdbx_strand_id
1 'polypeptide(L)'
;MTFGFCAQAFASTFVPALPADEAMQLLKDGNARYAAGESKHQHQGADRRAETATGGQHPVATIIGCSDSREPLEIIFDQGVGDIFVIRVAGNVAGPDELGSIEYGVGHLGTPVILVLGHTGCGAVTAAVENARVHGNIPALINQIKPAVAKAKYWTPTARGAELLSKAIKANVWLTMENILRKSAEVREAVKDGQVLLVGGIYDLTTGKVEWLGQHPEQGKILAAASLVHKPKPKPKPKPKPKPKAESDSAAEAPAAEASAAETPGDAASAKSSASSAPVAPAKSGKTGKTGKPAKSTRSGKGGKAAKPATSDAQDEINPNAHSEGAGELLAPEPAAPAKSAKARHK
;
A
#
# COMPACT_ATOMS: atom_id res chain seq x y z
N MET A 1 -15.04 -38.04 7.75
CA MET A 1 -14.87 -37.75 6.31
C MET A 1 -15.25 -36.29 6.09
N THR A 2 -14.40 -35.54 5.39
CA THR A 2 -14.54 -34.10 5.14
C THR A 2 -15.14 -33.83 3.76
N PHE A 3 -16.34 -33.24 3.71
CA PHE A 3 -16.91 -32.56 2.54
C PHE A 3 -18.02 -31.61 3.03
N GLY A 4 -18.18 -30.38 2.56
CA GLY A 4 -17.30 -29.58 1.70
C GLY A 4 -17.86 -28.16 1.57
N PHE A 5 -17.01 -27.14 1.70
CA PHE A 5 -17.44 -25.75 1.45
C PHE A 5 -17.52 -25.53 -0.06
N CYS A 6 -18.74 -25.36 -0.57
CA CYS A 6 -18.95 -25.02 -1.97
C CYS A 6 -18.50 -23.57 -2.20
N ALA A 7 -17.47 -23.37 -3.03
CA ALA A 7 -16.99 -22.04 -3.36
C ALA A 7 -18.09 -21.25 -4.09
N GLN A 8 -18.68 -20.27 -3.42
CA GLN A 8 -19.52 -19.29 -4.08
C GLN A 8 -18.65 -18.46 -5.01
N ALA A 9 -18.98 -18.45 -6.30
CA ALA A 9 -18.36 -17.55 -7.25
C ALA A 9 -18.74 -16.11 -6.86
N PHE A 10 -17.74 -15.29 -6.51
CA PHE A 10 -17.91 -13.89 -6.17
C PHE A 10 -18.26 -13.05 -7.41
N ALA A 11 -19.48 -13.21 -7.91
CA ALA A 11 -20.12 -12.23 -8.79
C ALA A 11 -20.77 -11.13 -7.93
N SER A 12 -19.96 -10.45 -7.10
CA SER A 12 -20.40 -9.25 -6.40
C SER A 12 -20.53 -8.13 -7.42
N THR A 13 -21.67 -7.44 -7.44
CA THR A 13 -21.83 -6.24 -8.25
C THR A 13 -20.97 -5.13 -7.67
N PHE A 14 -19.84 -4.84 -8.30
CA PHE A 14 -18.93 -3.77 -7.90
C PHE A 14 -19.69 -2.43 -7.84
N VAL A 15 -19.88 -1.93 -6.62
CA VAL A 15 -20.32 -0.57 -6.31
C VAL A 15 -19.39 -0.08 -5.20
N PRO A 16 -18.41 0.78 -5.52
CA PRO A 16 -17.52 1.32 -4.52
C PRO A 16 -18.31 2.27 -3.62
N ALA A 17 -18.06 2.25 -2.31
CA ALA A 17 -18.77 3.09 -1.36
C ALA A 17 -18.45 4.60 -1.53
N LEU A 18 -17.36 4.92 -2.24
CA LEU A 18 -16.89 6.26 -2.51
C LEU A 18 -16.58 6.42 -4.03
N PRO A 19 -16.96 7.54 -4.66
CA PRO A 19 -16.51 7.87 -6.02
C PRO A 19 -14.99 7.97 -6.14
N ALA A 20 -14.44 7.61 -7.31
CA ALA A 20 -13.00 7.54 -7.53
C ALA A 20 -12.31 8.92 -7.53
N ASP A 21 -13.02 9.97 -7.92
CA ASP A 21 -12.56 11.36 -7.86
C ASP A 21 -12.51 11.89 -6.42
N GLU A 22 -13.51 11.56 -5.59
CA GLU A 22 -13.52 11.87 -4.16
C GLU A 22 -12.41 11.11 -3.41
N ALA A 23 -12.24 9.81 -3.68
CA ALA A 23 -11.13 9.01 -3.15
C ALA A 23 -9.76 9.61 -3.54
N MET A 24 -9.60 10.05 -4.80
CA MET A 24 -8.39 10.74 -5.25
C MET A 24 -8.19 12.09 -4.56
N GLN A 25 -9.26 12.81 -4.24
CA GLN A 25 -9.15 14.09 -3.54
C GLN A 25 -8.73 13.89 -2.08
N LEU A 26 -9.24 12.87 -1.39
CA LEU A 26 -8.78 12.50 -0.04
C LEU A 26 -7.27 12.22 0.01
N LEU A 27 -6.73 11.49 -0.97
CA LEU A 27 -5.29 11.22 -1.07
C LEU A 27 -4.48 12.51 -1.35
N LYS A 28 -4.96 13.37 -2.26
CA LYS A 28 -4.30 14.65 -2.57
C LYS A 28 -4.27 15.59 -1.36
N ASP A 29 -5.41 15.76 -0.69
CA ASP A 29 -5.53 16.61 0.49
C ASP A 29 -4.71 16.04 1.66
N GLY A 30 -4.66 14.72 1.79
CA GLY A 30 -3.82 14.01 2.74
C GLY A 30 -2.34 14.28 2.53
N ASN A 31 -1.86 14.15 1.29
CA ASN A 31 -0.48 14.48 0.95
C ASN A 31 -0.15 15.97 1.09
N ALA A 32 -1.09 16.86 0.77
CA ALA A 32 -0.93 18.29 0.98
C ALA A 32 -0.73 18.63 2.47
N ARG A 33 -1.52 18.02 3.36
CA ARG A 33 -1.37 18.17 4.83
C ARG A 33 -0.04 17.61 5.32
N TYR A 34 0.34 16.40 4.89
CA TYR A 34 1.63 15.79 5.27
C TYR A 34 2.81 16.68 4.85
N ALA A 35 2.85 17.14 3.59
CA ALA A 35 3.92 17.99 3.07
C ALA A 35 3.96 19.40 3.70
N ALA A 36 2.86 19.86 4.30
CA ALA A 36 2.79 21.11 5.06
C ALA A 36 3.15 20.96 6.55
N GLY A 37 3.25 19.73 7.06
CA GLY A 37 3.37 19.47 8.51
C GLY A 37 2.04 19.61 9.29
N GLU A 38 0.91 19.54 8.58
CA GLU A 38 -0.46 19.75 9.09
C GLU A 38 -1.29 18.45 9.14
N SER A 39 -0.63 17.29 9.23
CA SER A 39 -1.27 15.98 9.36
C SER A 39 -2.27 15.94 10.52
N LYS A 40 -3.46 15.38 10.27
CA LYS A 40 -4.54 15.26 11.27
C LYS A 40 -4.44 13.96 12.07
N HIS A 41 -3.71 12.95 11.57
CA HIS A 41 -3.52 11.65 12.22
C HIS A 41 -4.84 10.95 12.61
N GLN A 42 -5.86 11.09 11.77
CA GLN A 42 -7.16 10.46 11.97
C GLN A 42 -7.04 8.93 11.89
N HIS A 43 -7.97 8.22 12.53
CA HIS A 43 -8.08 6.75 12.43
C HIS A 43 -6.87 5.94 12.94
N GLN A 44 -6.03 6.51 13.83
CA GLN A 44 -4.88 5.82 14.44
C GLN A 44 -5.16 5.28 15.88
N GLY A 45 -6.30 5.66 16.46
CA GLY A 45 -6.69 5.34 17.84
C GLY A 45 -7.08 3.88 18.11
N ALA A 46 -7.29 3.54 19.38
CA ALA A 46 -7.72 2.19 19.79
C ALA A 46 -9.12 1.85 19.27
N ASP A 47 -10.04 2.80 19.29
CA ASP A 47 -11.43 2.60 18.87
C ASP A 47 -11.53 2.22 17.39
N ARG A 48 -10.76 2.89 16.52
CA ARG A 48 -10.65 2.53 15.09
C ARG A 48 -10.10 1.13 14.89
N ARG A 49 -9.08 0.71 15.65
CA ARG A 49 -8.56 -0.66 15.57
C ARG A 49 -9.61 -1.69 15.98
N ALA A 50 -10.40 -1.40 17.02
CA ALA A 50 -11.49 -2.27 17.46
C ALA A 50 -12.60 -2.36 16.40
N GLU A 51 -13.02 -1.22 15.83
CA GLU A 51 -13.95 -1.12 14.71
C GLU A 51 -13.50 -1.98 13.53
N THR A 52 -12.28 -1.76 13.02
CA THR A 52 -11.78 -2.49 11.84
C THR A 52 -11.54 -3.99 12.10
N ALA A 53 -11.25 -4.38 13.34
CA ALA A 53 -11.03 -5.78 13.70
C ALA A 53 -12.33 -6.60 13.72
N THR A 54 -13.49 -5.98 13.95
CA THR A 54 -14.79 -6.67 13.99
C THR A 54 -15.69 -6.38 12.79
N GLY A 55 -15.62 -5.17 12.22
CA GLY A 55 -16.39 -4.74 11.05
C GLY A 55 -15.70 -5.00 9.70
N GLY A 56 -14.40 -5.30 9.71
CA GLY A 56 -13.59 -5.41 8.49
C GLY A 56 -13.00 -4.06 8.05
N GLN A 57 -12.53 -3.99 6.81
CA GLN A 57 -11.87 -2.80 6.25
C GLN A 57 -12.60 -2.31 5.00
N HIS A 58 -12.69 -0.98 4.84
CA HIS A 58 -13.31 -0.32 3.69
C HIS A 58 -12.39 0.78 3.13
N PRO A 59 -11.22 0.39 2.58
CA PRO A 59 -10.23 1.36 2.11
C PRO A 59 -10.72 2.13 0.87
N VAL A 60 -10.36 3.40 0.77
CA VAL A 60 -10.73 4.27 -0.35
C VAL A 60 -9.83 4.07 -1.58
N ALA A 61 -8.66 3.45 -1.41
CA ALA A 61 -7.72 3.18 -2.49
C ALA A 61 -6.86 1.94 -2.21
N THR A 62 -6.49 1.24 -3.29
CA THR A 62 -5.36 0.31 -3.32
C THR A 62 -4.11 1.07 -3.75
N ILE A 63 -3.05 1.04 -2.94
CA ILE A 63 -1.81 1.75 -3.24
C ILE A 63 -0.65 0.75 -3.28
N ILE A 64 0.04 0.69 -4.43
CA ILE A 64 1.30 -0.04 -4.57
C ILE A 64 2.47 0.95 -4.57
N GLY A 65 3.33 0.83 -3.56
CA GLY A 65 4.51 1.66 -3.35
C GLY A 65 5.80 0.85 -3.19
N CYS A 66 6.91 1.53 -2.92
CA CYS A 66 8.18 0.88 -2.65
C CYS A 66 8.26 0.35 -1.20
N SER A 67 9.06 -0.68 -0.96
CA SER A 67 9.49 -1.09 0.39
C SER A 67 10.50 -0.13 1.05
N ASP A 68 10.84 1.00 0.42
CA ASP A 68 11.76 2.00 0.97
C ASP A 68 11.23 2.57 2.30
N SER A 69 12.00 2.50 3.38
CA SER A 69 11.54 2.90 4.71
C SER A 69 11.17 4.39 4.83
N ARG A 70 11.56 5.21 3.84
CA ARG A 70 11.21 6.64 3.73
C ARG A 70 9.88 6.89 3.01
N GLU A 71 9.20 5.83 2.54
CA GLU A 71 7.89 5.87 1.89
C GLU A 71 6.78 5.18 2.72
N PRO A 72 6.45 5.65 3.95
CA PRO A 72 5.30 5.15 4.73
C PRO A 72 3.98 5.72 4.18
N LEU A 73 3.27 4.94 3.37
CA LEU A 73 2.11 5.40 2.58
C LEU A 73 0.96 5.97 3.43
N GLU A 74 0.64 5.33 4.55
CA GLU A 74 -0.39 5.78 5.48
C GLU A 74 -0.07 7.17 6.05
N ILE A 75 1.21 7.43 6.34
CA ILE A 75 1.68 8.72 6.87
C ILE A 75 1.70 9.78 5.76
N ILE A 76 2.23 9.43 4.58
CA ILE A 76 2.38 10.33 3.42
C ILE A 76 1.04 10.83 2.89
N PHE A 77 -0.03 10.04 3.05
CA PHE A 77 -1.39 10.42 2.68
C PHE A 77 -2.27 10.82 3.89
N ASP A 78 -1.69 10.99 5.09
CA ASP A 78 -2.42 11.34 6.33
C ASP A 78 -3.69 10.49 6.53
N GLN A 79 -3.54 9.17 6.37
CA GLN A 79 -4.55 8.13 6.55
C GLN A 79 -4.28 7.33 7.83
N GLY A 80 -5.27 6.54 8.27
CA GLY A 80 -5.14 5.64 9.42
C GLY A 80 -5.49 4.19 9.11
N VAL A 81 -5.84 3.46 10.16
CA VAL A 81 -6.07 2.01 10.10
C VAL A 81 -7.33 1.71 9.30
N GLY A 82 -7.18 0.92 8.24
CA GLY A 82 -8.28 0.47 7.37
C GLY A 82 -8.64 1.42 6.22
N ASP A 83 -8.01 2.60 6.14
CA ASP A 83 -8.39 3.66 5.18
C ASP A 83 -7.81 3.47 3.77
N ILE A 84 -6.65 2.81 3.66
CA ILE A 84 -6.02 2.44 2.38
C ILE A 84 -5.53 0.99 2.42
N PHE A 85 -5.57 0.32 1.27
CA PHE A 85 -5.04 -1.03 1.10
C PHE A 85 -3.62 -0.95 0.51
N VAL A 86 -2.63 -1.36 1.30
CA VAL A 86 -1.22 -1.05 1.02
C VAL A 86 -0.45 -2.30 0.56
N ILE A 87 0.23 -2.16 -0.58
CA ILE A 87 1.11 -3.17 -1.17
C ILE A 87 2.50 -2.54 -1.31
N ARG A 88 3.55 -3.18 -0.79
CA ARG A 88 4.91 -2.61 -0.78
C ARG A 88 5.96 -3.62 -1.20
N VAL A 89 6.57 -3.39 -2.36
CA VAL A 89 7.68 -4.19 -2.90
C VAL A 89 8.80 -3.27 -3.36
N ALA A 90 10.07 -3.67 -3.24
CA ALA A 90 11.18 -2.81 -3.66
C ALA A 90 11.08 -2.46 -5.16
N GLY A 91 11.15 -1.16 -5.49
CA GLY A 91 10.92 -0.68 -6.85
C GLY A 91 9.48 -0.80 -7.34
N ASN A 92 8.49 -0.94 -6.45
CA ASN A 92 7.05 -0.82 -6.72
C ASN A 92 6.54 -1.66 -7.93
N VAL A 93 7.15 -2.82 -8.18
CA VAL A 93 6.87 -3.70 -9.34
C VAL A 93 5.55 -4.46 -9.20
N ALA A 94 4.94 -4.86 -10.33
CA ALA A 94 3.74 -5.70 -10.35
C ALA A 94 4.04 -7.12 -10.90
N GLY A 95 4.44 -8.01 -9.98
CA GLY A 95 4.56 -9.45 -10.17
C GLY A 95 3.27 -10.19 -9.75
N PRO A 96 3.29 -11.54 -9.68
CA PRO A 96 2.08 -12.33 -9.39
C PRO A 96 1.43 -12.00 -8.04
N ASP A 97 2.23 -11.87 -6.98
CA ASP A 97 1.72 -11.65 -5.62
C ASP A 97 1.17 -10.23 -5.45
N GLU A 98 1.82 -9.24 -6.07
CA GLU A 98 1.31 -7.86 -6.09
C GLU A 98 0.04 -7.74 -6.94
N LEU A 99 -0.04 -8.42 -8.09
CA LEU A 99 -1.24 -8.43 -8.92
C LEU A 99 -2.43 -9.07 -8.20
N GLY A 100 -2.24 -10.23 -7.56
CA GLY A 100 -3.30 -10.87 -6.77
C GLY A 100 -3.74 -10.02 -5.58
N SER A 101 -2.83 -9.25 -4.98
CA SER A 101 -3.16 -8.28 -3.94
C SER A 101 -3.96 -7.09 -4.49
N ILE A 102 -3.64 -6.57 -5.68
CA ILE A 102 -4.41 -5.51 -6.35
C ILE A 102 -5.81 -6.01 -6.72
N GLU A 103 -5.92 -7.24 -7.24
CA GLU A 103 -7.20 -7.89 -7.55
C GLU A 103 -8.06 -8.05 -6.28
N TYR A 104 -7.48 -8.43 -5.14
CA TYR A 104 -8.19 -8.44 -3.86
C TYR A 104 -8.70 -7.05 -3.45
N GLY A 105 -7.86 -6.01 -3.57
CA GLY A 105 -8.25 -4.63 -3.29
C GLY A 105 -9.43 -4.15 -4.15
N VAL A 106 -9.41 -4.45 -5.44
CA VAL A 106 -10.49 -4.09 -6.38
C VAL A 106 -11.74 -4.94 -6.21
N GLY A 107 -11.62 -6.26 -6.35
CA GLY A 107 -12.77 -7.17 -6.45
C GLY A 107 -13.39 -7.55 -5.12
N HIS A 108 -12.58 -7.64 -4.05
CA HIS A 108 -13.07 -8.02 -2.72
C HIS A 108 -13.31 -6.80 -1.82
N LEU A 109 -12.38 -5.85 -1.76
CA LEU A 109 -12.53 -4.65 -0.92
C LEU A 109 -13.27 -3.49 -1.61
N GLY A 110 -13.42 -3.54 -2.94
CA GLY A 110 -14.18 -2.53 -3.69
C GLY A 110 -13.46 -1.19 -3.82
N THR A 111 -12.12 -1.14 -3.78
CA THR A 111 -11.38 0.14 -3.86
C THR A 111 -11.60 0.82 -5.23
N PRO A 112 -12.13 2.06 -5.29
CA PRO A 112 -12.38 2.78 -6.55
C PRO A 112 -11.10 3.31 -7.23
N VAL A 113 -9.97 3.32 -6.52
CA VAL A 113 -8.70 3.88 -6.99
C VAL A 113 -7.60 2.84 -6.85
N ILE A 114 -6.75 2.73 -7.88
CA ILE A 114 -5.42 2.12 -7.77
C ILE A 114 -4.37 3.22 -7.99
N LEU A 115 -3.51 3.44 -7.00
CA LEU A 115 -2.35 4.33 -7.13
C LEU A 115 -1.05 3.51 -7.20
N VAL A 116 -0.32 3.67 -8.30
CA VAL A 116 1.07 3.22 -8.41
C VAL A 116 1.98 4.38 -8.03
N LEU A 117 2.63 4.28 -6.87
CA LEU A 117 3.56 5.29 -6.36
C LEU A 117 5.00 4.80 -6.53
N GLY A 118 5.77 5.54 -7.32
CA GLY A 118 7.24 5.49 -7.25
C GLY A 118 7.74 6.63 -6.38
N HIS A 119 9.05 6.68 -6.09
CA HIS A 119 9.63 7.77 -5.33
C HIS A 119 11.02 8.20 -5.85
N THR A 120 11.42 9.43 -5.53
CA THR A 120 12.76 9.94 -5.87
C THR A 120 13.85 9.15 -5.13
N GLY A 121 15.01 8.94 -5.78
CA GLY A 121 16.13 8.20 -5.19
C GLY A 121 15.87 6.71 -4.90
N CYS A 122 14.96 6.05 -5.63
CA CYS A 122 14.63 4.64 -5.44
C CYS A 122 15.82 3.69 -5.70
N GLY A 123 16.33 3.07 -4.64
CA GLY A 123 17.53 2.21 -4.71
C GLY A 123 17.41 1.00 -5.65
N ALA A 124 16.22 0.41 -5.78
CA ALA A 124 15.98 -0.68 -6.73
C ALA A 124 16.06 -0.21 -8.19
N VAL A 125 15.58 1.01 -8.49
CA VAL A 125 15.72 1.60 -9.83
C VAL A 125 17.15 2.05 -10.08
N THR A 126 17.85 2.61 -9.09
CA THR A 126 19.28 2.93 -9.16
C THR A 126 20.12 1.69 -9.53
N ALA A 127 19.94 0.58 -8.79
CA ALA A 127 20.62 -0.68 -9.08
C ALA A 127 20.34 -1.21 -10.50
N ALA A 128 19.12 -1.00 -11.03
CA ALA A 128 18.76 -1.35 -12.40
C ALA A 128 19.38 -0.41 -13.46
N VAL A 129 19.50 0.90 -13.17
CA VAL A 129 20.10 1.91 -14.05
C VAL A 129 21.61 1.68 -14.20
N GLU A 130 22.28 1.40 -13.07
CA GLU A 130 23.73 1.22 -12.95
C GLU A 130 24.21 -0.19 -13.33
N ASN A 131 23.29 -1.14 -13.54
CA ASN A 131 23.59 -2.58 -13.67
C ASN A 131 24.39 -3.13 -12.48
N ALA A 132 24.01 -2.75 -11.26
CA ALA A 132 24.70 -3.15 -10.04
C ALA A 132 24.76 -4.68 -9.88
N ARG A 133 25.88 -5.17 -9.33
CA ARG A 133 26.03 -6.60 -8.99
C ARG A 133 25.17 -6.93 -7.77
N VAL A 134 24.07 -7.64 -8.02
CA VAL A 134 23.09 -8.06 -7.01
C VAL A 134 23.04 -9.59 -6.89
N HIS A 135 22.62 -10.09 -5.73
CA HIS A 135 22.66 -11.52 -5.38
C HIS A 135 21.36 -12.00 -4.69
N GLY A 136 21.24 -13.30 -4.44
CA GLY A 136 20.04 -13.91 -3.86
C GLY A 136 18.82 -13.73 -4.77
N ASN A 137 17.70 -13.27 -4.21
CA ASN A 137 16.45 -13.04 -4.95
C ASN A 137 16.38 -11.65 -5.63
N ILE A 138 17.30 -10.73 -5.30
CA ILE A 138 17.31 -9.36 -5.84
C ILE A 138 17.38 -9.31 -7.39
N PRO A 139 18.14 -10.17 -8.11
CA PRO A 139 18.15 -10.20 -9.57
C PRO A 139 16.77 -10.37 -10.20
N ALA A 140 15.88 -11.17 -9.59
CA ALA A 140 14.52 -11.39 -10.11
C ALA A 140 13.68 -10.11 -10.05
N LEU A 141 13.79 -9.37 -8.95
CA LEU A 141 13.15 -8.07 -8.76
C LEU A 141 13.71 -7.00 -9.72
N ILE A 142 15.04 -6.87 -9.81
CA ILE A 142 15.70 -5.93 -10.72
C ILE A 142 15.37 -6.23 -12.19
N ASN A 143 15.21 -7.50 -12.58
CA ASN A 143 14.83 -7.88 -13.93
C ASN A 143 13.42 -7.40 -14.33
N GLN A 144 12.51 -7.16 -13.37
CA GLN A 144 11.20 -6.55 -13.64
C GLN A 144 11.32 -5.04 -13.93
N ILE A 145 12.35 -4.38 -13.42
CA ILE A 145 12.59 -2.92 -13.57
C ILE A 145 13.39 -2.61 -14.86
N LYS A 146 14.29 -3.51 -15.29
CA LYS A 146 15.15 -3.31 -16.48
C LYS A 146 14.42 -2.83 -17.76
N PRO A 147 13.20 -3.28 -18.11
CA PRO A 147 12.49 -2.76 -19.28
C PRO A 147 12.16 -1.27 -19.17
N ALA A 148 11.88 -0.75 -17.98
CA ALA A 148 11.66 0.68 -17.75
C ALA A 148 12.95 1.49 -17.93
N VAL A 149 14.08 0.96 -17.45
CA VAL A 149 15.41 1.56 -17.67
C VAL A 149 15.74 1.63 -19.17
N ALA A 150 15.44 0.56 -19.92
CA ALA A 150 15.62 0.55 -21.38
C ALA A 150 14.72 1.58 -22.08
N LYS A 151 13.44 1.67 -21.70
CA LYS A 151 12.45 2.65 -22.20
C LYS A 151 12.91 4.09 -21.92
N ALA A 152 13.42 4.36 -20.72
CA ALA A 152 14.01 5.65 -20.35
C ALA A 152 15.26 5.99 -21.17
N LYS A 153 16.22 5.06 -21.32
CA LYS A 153 17.42 5.26 -22.16
C LYS A 153 17.05 5.52 -23.63
N TYR A 154 16.01 4.87 -24.15
CA TYR A 154 15.49 5.10 -25.50
C TYR A 154 14.85 6.49 -25.67
N TRP A 155 14.01 6.91 -24.72
CA TRP A 155 13.36 8.23 -24.74
C TRP A 155 14.32 9.40 -24.50
N THR A 156 15.40 9.20 -23.74
CA THR A 156 16.39 10.23 -23.43
C THR A 156 17.82 9.70 -23.64
N PRO A 157 18.29 9.56 -24.90
CA PRO A 157 19.59 8.94 -25.22
C PRO A 157 20.81 9.66 -24.63
N THR A 158 20.68 10.96 -24.34
CA THR A 158 21.71 11.82 -23.74
C THR A 158 21.69 11.84 -22.21
N ALA A 159 20.59 11.46 -21.56
CA ALA A 159 20.43 11.57 -20.11
C ALA A 159 21.39 10.64 -19.35
N ARG A 160 22.00 11.14 -18.27
CA ARG A 160 22.95 10.40 -17.41
C ARG A 160 22.67 10.67 -15.94
N GLY A 161 23.27 9.86 -15.05
CA GLY A 161 23.21 10.05 -13.60
C GLY A 161 21.79 10.27 -13.07
N ALA A 162 21.61 11.32 -12.25
CA ALA A 162 20.34 11.67 -11.64
C ALA A 162 19.21 11.94 -12.65
N GLU A 163 19.49 12.51 -13.82
CA GLU A 163 18.48 12.74 -14.85
C GLU A 163 17.94 11.40 -15.36
N LEU A 164 18.83 10.48 -15.75
CA LEU A 164 18.45 9.15 -16.23
C LEU A 164 17.71 8.36 -15.15
N LEU A 165 18.12 8.47 -13.88
CA LEU A 165 17.42 7.86 -12.75
C LEU A 165 15.99 8.40 -12.62
N SER A 166 15.78 9.72 -12.68
CA SER A 166 14.45 10.34 -12.68
C SER A 166 13.57 9.82 -13.83
N LYS A 167 14.10 9.77 -15.07
CA LYS A 167 13.37 9.20 -16.22
C LYS A 167 13.05 7.71 -16.02
N ALA A 168 13.98 6.93 -15.44
CA ALA A 168 13.78 5.51 -15.17
C ALA A 168 12.73 5.25 -14.08
N ILE A 169 12.68 6.06 -13.01
CA ILE A 169 11.64 5.99 -11.97
C ILE A 169 10.26 6.24 -12.58
N LYS A 170 10.12 7.31 -13.38
CA LYS A 170 8.85 7.63 -14.08
C LYS A 170 8.45 6.53 -15.06
N ALA A 171 9.41 5.99 -15.82
CA ALA A 171 9.17 4.84 -16.71
C ALA A 171 8.80 3.55 -15.94
N ASN A 172 9.25 3.38 -14.69
CA ASN A 172 8.94 2.21 -13.86
C ASN A 172 7.52 2.26 -13.29
N VAL A 173 7.04 3.44 -12.89
CA VAL A 173 5.62 3.67 -12.57
C VAL A 173 4.75 3.32 -13.78
N TRP A 174 5.11 3.81 -14.96
CA TRP A 174 4.40 3.49 -16.21
C TRP A 174 4.43 2.00 -16.57
N LEU A 175 5.58 1.34 -16.46
CA LEU A 175 5.71 -0.10 -16.69
C LEU A 175 4.85 -0.91 -15.71
N THR A 176 4.75 -0.47 -14.46
CA THR A 176 3.93 -1.13 -13.44
C THR A 176 2.43 -1.00 -13.76
N MET A 177 1.97 0.20 -14.14
CA MET A 177 0.59 0.39 -14.63
C MET A 177 0.30 -0.41 -15.90
N GLU A 178 1.25 -0.46 -16.84
CA GLU A 178 1.15 -1.29 -18.04
C GLU A 178 1.09 -2.79 -17.70
N ASN A 179 1.86 -3.26 -16.72
CA ASN A 179 1.81 -4.64 -16.22
C ASN A 179 0.45 -4.96 -15.59
N ILE A 180 -0.10 -4.07 -14.74
CA ILE A 180 -1.43 -4.22 -14.13
C ILE A 180 -2.49 -4.39 -15.23
N LEU A 181 -2.57 -3.45 -16.17
CA LEU A 181 -3.57 -3.47 -17.25
C LEU A 181 -3.41 -4.67 -18.21
N ARG A 182 -2.19 -5.17 -18.43
CA ARG A 182 -1.96 -6.31 -19.33
C ARG A 182 -2.20 -7.66 -18.64
N LYS A 183 -1.74 -7.82 -17.39
CA LYS A 183 -1.66 -9.12 -16.71
C LYS A 183 -2.89 -9.44 -15.87
N SER A 184 -3.51 -8.44 -15.24
CA SER A 184 -4.82 -8.63 -14.60
C SER A 184 -5.93 -8.45 -15.64
N ALA A 185 -6.82 -9.43 -15.73
CA ALA A 185 -8.03 -9.28 -16.55
C ALA A 185 -9.12 -8.50 -15.80
N GLU A 186 -9.25 -8.75 -14.50
CA GLU A 186 -10.25 -8.13 -13.63
C GLU A 186 -10.06 -6.61 -13.54
N VAL A 187 -8.85 -6.16 -13.16
CA VAL A 187 -8.52 -4.74 -13.08
C VAL A 187 -8.65 -4.06 -14.45
N ARG A 188 -8.29 -4.75 -15.53
CA ARG A 188 -8.39 -4.20 -16.88
C ARG A 188 -9.83 -3.89 -17.27
N GLU A 189 -10.76 -4.82 -17.06
CA GLU A 189 -12.16 -4.57 -17.41
C GLU A 189 -12.77 -3.52 -16.46
N ALA A 190 -12.45 -3.54 -15.16
CA ALA A 190 -12.90 -2.50 -14.23
C ALA A 190 -12.41 -1.09 -14.61
N VAL A 191 -11.15 -0.94 -15.07
CA VAL A 191 -10.63 0.35 -15.56
C VAL A 191 -11.29 0.76 -16.89
N LYS A 192 -11.56 -0.21 -17.78
CA LYS A 192 -12.21 0.02 -19.08
C LYS A 192 -13.67 0.44 -18.93
N ASP A 193 -14.38 -0.13 -17.97
CA ASP A 193 -15.79 0.15 -17.69
C ASP A 193 -15.97 1.39 -16.78
N GLY A 194 -14.87 2.08 -16.42
CA GLY A 194 -14.88 3.30 -15.60
C GLY A 194 -15.14 3.06 -14.11
N GLN A 195 -15.14 1.81 -13.67
CA GLN A 195 -15.37 1.40 -12.29
C GLN A 195 -14.18 1.69 -11.38
N VAL A 196 -12.95 1.55 -11.90
CA VAL A 196 -11.71 1.81 -11.15
C VAL A 196 -10.82 2.81 -11.87
N LEU A 197 -10.31 3.79 -11.13
CA LEU A 197 -9.33 4.76 -11.61
C LEU A 197 -7.90 4.30 -11.30
N LEU A 198 -7.16 3.88 -12.33
CA LEU A 198 -5.73 3.56 -12.22
C LEU A 198 -4.88 4.81 -12.51
N VAL A 199 -4.08 5.25 -11.54
CA VAL A 199 -3.21 6.44 -11.63
C VAL A 199 -1.77 6.16 -11.17
N GLY A 200 -0.84 6.92 -11.73
CA GLY A 200 0.56 6.95 -11.31
C GLY A 200 0.91 8.20 -10.51
N GLY A 201 1.89 8.10 -9.62
CA GLY A 201 2.48 9.21 -8.89
C GLY A 201 3.98 9.01 -8.66
N ILE A 202 4.69 10.11 -8.38
CA ILE A 202 6.07 10.06 -7.87
C ILE A 202 6.15 10.87 -6.57
N TYR A 203 6.40 10.19 -5.44
CA TYR A 203 6.66 10.83 -4.15
C TYR A 203 8.09 11.38 -4.10
N ASP A 204 8.23 12.66 -3.78
CA ASP A 204 9.52 13.29 -3.58
C ASP A 204 9.96 13.21 -2.10
N LEU A 205 11.04 12.48 -1.84
CA LEU A 205 11.55 12.20 -0.50
C LEU A 205 12.01 13.47 0.27
N THR A 206 12.30 14.56 -0.44
CA THR A 206 12.85 15.80 0.16
C THR A 206 11.74 16.75 0.58
N THR A 207 10.69 16.88 -0.25
CA THR A 207 9.60 17.85 -0.08
C THR A 207 8.33 17.23 0.49
N GLY A 208 8.23 15.90 0.56
CA GLY A 208 7.02 15.20 1.00
C GLY A 208 5.86 15.24 0.01
N LYS A 209 6.05 15.79 -1.20
CA LYS A 209 4.98 16.01 -2.19
C LYS A 209 4.92 14.90 -3.24
N VAL A 210 3.73 14.63 -3.76
CA VAL A 210 3.52 13.71 -4.90
C VAL A 210 3.39 14.49 -6.21
N GLU A 211 4.25 14.20 -7.19
CA GLU A 211 4.01 14.50 -8.61
C GLU A 211 2.93 13.54 -9.14
N TRP A 212 1.70 14.03 -9.27
CA TRP A 212 0.58 13.24 -9.81
C TRP A 212 0.73 13.09 -11.33
N LEU A 213 0.99 11.87 -11.80
CA LEU A 213 1.19 11.58 -13.22
C LEU A 213 -0.14 11.35 -13.97
N GLY A 214 -1.19 10.93 -13.25
CA GLY A 214 -2.49 10.60 -13.84
C GLY A 214 -2.53 9.19 -14.44
N GLN A 215 -3.45 8.95 -15.38
CA GLN A 215 -3.58 7.67 -16.09
C GLN A 215 -2.37 7.38 -16.98
N HIS A 216 -2.15 6.11 -17.33
CA HIS A 216 -1.05 5.75 -18.22
C HIS A 216 -1.23 6.40 -19.61
N PRO A 217 -0.23 7.07 -20.19
CA PRO A 217 -0.40 7.87 -21.41
C PRO A 217 -0.84 7.05 -22.64
N GLU A 218 -0.63 5.74 -22.64
CA GLU A 218 -1.10 4.82 -23.68
C GLU A 218 -2.24 3.89 -23.22
N GLN A 219 -2.94 4.20 -22.12
CA GLN A 219 -3.98 3.34 -21.52
C GLN A 219 -5.00 2.84 -22.56
N GLY A 220 -5.57 3.73 -23.37
CA GLY A 220 -6.53 3.35 -24.42
C GLY A 220 -5.96 2.33 -25.43
N LYS A 221 -4.66 2.43 -25.80
CA LYS A 221 -4.00 1.45 -26.67
C LYS A 221 -3.81 0.10 -25.97
N ILE A 222 -3.47 0.10 -24.69
CA ILE A 222 -3.28 -1.12 -23.88
C ILE A 222 -4.61 -1.87 -23.73
N LEU A 223 -5.69 -1.17 -23.39
CA LEU A 223 -7.04 -1.72 -23.27
C LEU A 223 -7.54 -2.31 -24.60
N ALA A 224 -7.32 -1.59 -25.71
CA ALA A 224 -7.69 -2.06 -27.05
C ALA A 224 -6.88 -3.31 -27.46
N ALA A 225 -5.57 -3.32 -27.25
CA ALA A 225 -4.70 -4.44 -27.61
C ALA A 225 -5.04 -5.73 -26.83
N ALA A 226 -5.36 -5.61 -25.54
CA ALA A 226 -5.76 -6.76 -24.72
C ALA A 226 -7.10 -7.38 -25.16
N SER A 227 -8.04 -6.54 -25.64
CA SER A 227 -9.33 -6.98 -26.19
C SER A 227 -9.18 -7.88 -27.44
N LEU A 228 -8.07 -7.78 -28.17
CA LEU A 228 -7.77 -8.63 -29.33
C LEU A 228 -7.26 -10.03 -28.94
N VAL A 229 -6.60 -10.15 -27.78
CA VAL A 229 -6.07 -11.42 -27.27
C VAL A 229 -7.16 -12.25 -26.59
N HIS A 230 -8.16 -11.59 -25.99
CA HIS A 230 -9.21 -12.23 -25.20
C HIS A 230 -10.57 -12.22 -25.92
N LYS A 231 -10.67 -12.85 -27.10
CA LYS A 231 -12.00 -13.20 -27.65
C LYS A 231 -12.67 -14.20 -26.71
N PRO A 232 -13.81 -13.87 -26.05
CA PRO A 232 -14.44 -14.79 -25.13
C PRO A 232 -14.97 -16.01 -25.88
N LYS A 233 -14.69 -17.22 -25.38
CA LYS A 233 -15.39 -18.43 -25.84
C LYS A 233 -16.89 -18.25 -25.53
N PRO A 234 -17.80 -18.61 -26.46
CA PRO A 234 -19.23 -18.44 -26.23
C PRO A 234 -19.66 -19.24 -25.00
N LYS A 235 -20.41 -18.59 -24.09
CA LYS A 235 -20.94 -19.24 -22.89
C LYS A 235 -21.78 -20.46 -23.31
N PRO A 236 -21.57 -21.66 -22.71
CA PRO A 236 -22.39 -22.81 -23.04
C PRO A 236 -23.86 -22.53 -22.66
N LYS A 237 -24.79 -22.84 -23.58
CA LYS A 237 -26.22 -22.62 -23.35
C LYS A 237 -26.67 -23.36 -22.09
N PRO A 238 -27.49 -22.75 -21.21
CA PRO A 238 -27.99 -23.44 -20.03
C PRO A 238 -28.83 -24.65 -20.47
N LYS A 239 -28.54 -25.82 -19.90
CA LYS A 239 -29.33 -27.04 -20.13
C LYS A 239 -30.73 -26.82 -19.56
N PRO A 240 -31.81 -27.24 -20.26
CA PRO A 240 -33.17 -27.11 -19.73
C PRO A 240 -33.33 -27.90 -18.43
N LYS A 241 -33.96 -27.31 -17.43
CA LYS A 241 -34.28 -27.98 -16.16
C LYS A 241 -35.27 -29.12 -16.41
N PRO A 242 -35.12 -30.30 -15.77
CA PRO A 242 -36.13 -31.35 -15.84
C PRO A 242 -37.43 -30.88 -15.19
N LYS A 243 -38.58 -31.26 -15.76
CA LYS A 243 -39.91 -30.98 -15.19
C LYS A 243 -40.12 -31.78 -13.89
N PRO A 244 -40.92 -31.27 -12.93
CA PRO A 244 -41.37 -32.07 -11.80
C PRO A 244 -42.18 -33.28 -12.30
N LYS A 245 -42.03 -34.43 -11.63
CA LYS A 245 -42.99 -35.54 -11.77
C LYS A 245 -44.18 -35.25 -10.86
N ALA A 246 -45.38 -35.57 -11.34
CA ALA A 246 -46.59 -35.48 -10.54
C ALA A 246 -46.63 -36.57 -9.46
N GLU A 247 -47.23 -36.25 -8.33
CA GLU A 247 -47.66 -37.22 -7.32
C GLU A 247 -48.87 -38.03 -7.85
N SER A 248 -49.04 -39.24 -7.32
CA SER A 248 -50.26 -40.03 -7.45
C SER A 248 -50.47 -40.83 -6.17
N ASP A 249 -51.63 -40.65 -5.56
CA ASP A 249 -52.02 -41.31 -4.31
C ASP A 249 -52.14 -42.83 -4.41
N SER A 250 -51.96 -43.53 -3.29
CA SER A 250 -52.92 -44.53 -2.80
C SER A 250 -52.60 -44.95 -1.37
N ALA A 251 -53.64 -45.27 -0.60
CA ALA A 251 -53.59 -45.59 0.83
C ALA A 251 -53.55 -47.12 1.07
N ALA A 252 -53.13 -47.54 2.27
CA ALA A 252 -54.04 -48.15 3.27
C ALA A 252 -53.30 -48.90 4.41
N GLU A 253 -53.87 -48.73 5.60
CA GLU A 253 -53.92 -49.64 6.76
C GLU A 253 -52.67 -50.12 7.54
N ALA A 254 -52.95 -50.30 8.84
CA ALA A 254 -52.07 -50.74 9.94
C ALA A 254 -52.62 -52.11 10.45
N PRO A 255 -52.36 -52.61 11.68
CA PRO A 255 -51.40 -52.22 12.72
C PRO A 255 -50.63 -53.44 13.32
N ALA A 256 -49.73 -53.18 14.28
CA ALA A 256 -49.59 -53.98 15.51
C ALA A 256 -48.68 -53.25 16.51
N ALA A 257 -48.97 -53.38 17.80
CA ALA A 257 -48.18 -52.82 18.90
C ALA A 257 -47.43 -53.92 19.65
N GLU A 258 -46.38 -53.57 20.38
CA GLU A 258 -46.14 -54.12 21.71
C GLU A 258 -45.27 -53.16 22.56
N ALA A 259 -45.33 -53.29 23.89
CA ALA A 259 -44.88 -52.27 24.83
C ALA A 259 -44.26 -52.84 26.11
N SER A 260 -43.23 -52.15 26.63
CA SER A 260 -42.84 -52.08 28.05
C SER A 260 -41.83 -50.91 28.19
N ALA A 261 -41.99 -49.91 29.08
CA ALA A 261 -42.00 -49.99 30.55
C ALA A 261 -40.67 -50.58 31.10
N ALA A 262 -39.96 -49.97 32.06
CA ALA A 262 -40.13 -48.70 32.77
C ALA A 262 -38.81 -48.27 33.49
N GLU A 263 -38.91 -47.28 34.38
CA GLU A 263 -38.01 -46.96 35.51
C GLU A 263 -36.80 -46.00 35.33
N THR A 264 -36.87 -44.92 36.12
CA THR A 264 -35.80 -44.07 36.70
C THR A 264 -35.94 -44.19 38.24
N PRO A 265 -35.12 -43.54 39.12
CA PRO A 265 -33.88 -42.75 38.95
C PRO A 265 -32.72 -43.24 39.86
N GLY A 266 -31.58 -42.52 39.92
CA GLY A 266 -30.51 -42.81 40.90
C GLY A 266 -29.37 -41.78 40.95
N ASP A 267 -28.99 -41.37 42.16
CA ASP A 267 -28.12 -40.22 42.46
C ASP A 267 -26.62 -40.55 42.71
N ALA A 268 -25.80 -39.51 42.51
CA ALA A 268 -24.59 -39.13 43.27
C ALA A 268 -23.27 -39.95 43.32
N ALA A 269 -22.18 -39.14 43.33
CA ALA A 269 -20.93 -39.25 44.10
C ALA A 269 -19.72 -40.11 43.62
N SER A 270 -18.67 -39.37 43.20
CA SER A 270 -17.26 -39.46 43.65
C SER A 270 -16.57 -40.80 43.91
N ALA A 271 -15.43 -41.06 43.22
CA ALA A 271 -14.09 -40.95 43.84
C ALA A 271 -12.88 -41.22 42.90
N LYS A 272 -11.91 -40.28 42.94
CA LYS A 272 -10.43 -40.47 43.04
C LYS A 272 -9.69 -41.50 42.15
N SER A 273 -8.66 -41.01 41.44
CA SER A 273 -7.26 -41.47 41.64
C SER A 273 -6.20 -40.48 41.13
N SER A 274 -5.18 -40.20 41.99
CA SER A 274 -3.79 -39.70 41.73
C SER A 274 -3.55 -38.50 40.79
N ALA A 275 -3.04 -37.32 41.22
CA ALA A 275 -1.72 -37.01 41.83
C ALA A 275 -0.53 -37.31 40.88
N SER A 276 0.46 -36.43 40.61
CA SER A 276 1.09 -35.29 41.33
C SER A 276 1.45 -34.18 40.31
N SER A 277 1.34 -32.85 40.52
CA SER A 277 1.94 -31.92 41.52
C SER A 277 3.48 -31.82 41.43
N ALA A 278 4.15 -30.66 41.47
CA ALA A 278 3.75 -29.30 41.89
C ALA A 278 4.53 -28.12 41.21
N PRO A 279 4.09 -26.84 41.36
CA PRO A 279 4.69 -25.62 40.79
C PRO A 279 5.19 -24.58 41.83
N VAL A 280 5.87 -23.50 41.38
CA VAL A 280 6.21 -22.26 42.15
C VAL A 280 6.39 -21.08 41.15
N ALA A 281 6.19 -19.78 41.43
CA ALA A 281 5.10 -19.01 42.08
C ALA A 281 5.35 -17.48 41.88
N PRO A 282 4.34 -16.62 41.63
CA PRO A 282 4.52 -15.15 41.53
C PRO A 282 4.32 -14.42 42.87
N ALA A 283 5.12 -13.39 43.16
CA ALA A 283 5.07 -12.62 44.40
C ALA A 283 4.20 -11.35 44.31
N LYS A 284 3.59 -10.94 45.45
CA LYS A 284 2.65 -9.82 45.58
C LYS A 284 3.25 -8.55 46.19
N SER A 285 2.47 -7.47 46.07
CA SER A 285 2.69 -6.07 46.48
C SER A 285 2.56 -5.72 47.98
N GLY A 286 3.16 -4.59 48.37
CA GLY A 286 2.67 -3.66 49.44
C GLY A 286 3.79 -2.83 50.09
N LYS A 287 3.59 -1.67 50.73
CA LYS A 287 2.59 -0.56 50.62
C LYS A 287 3.15 0.66 51.43
N THR A 288 2.65 1.90 51.21
CA THR A 288 2.81 3.14 52.03
C THR A 288 4.26 3.71 52.23
N GLY A 289 4.64 4.98 52.00
CA GLY A 289 3.96 6.25 51.73
C GLY A 289 4.33 7.35 52.75
N LYS A 290 5.06 8.43 52.37
CA LYS A 290 4.84 9.84 52.80
C LYS A 290 5.88 10.89 52.27
N THR A 291 5.35 11.97 51.69
CA THR A 291 5.76 13.40 51.73
C THR A 291 7.23 13.86 51.84
N GLY A 292 7.67 14.73 50.91
CA GLY A 292 8.80 15.68 51.11
C GLY A 292 9.32 16.33 49.81
N LYS A 293 9.46 17.67 49.76
CA LYS A 293 10.03 18.48 48.65
C LYS A 293 10.82 19.66 49.25
N PRO A 294 11.64 20.41 48.49
CA PRO A 294 13.00 20.10 48.03
C PRO A 294 14.09 20.96 48.72
N ALA A 295 15.38 20.68 48.48
CA ALA A 295 16.49 21.58 48.85
C ALA A 295 17.58 21.66 47.76
N LYS A 296 18.20 22.85 47.62
CA LYS A 296 19.32 23.16 46.70
C LYS A 296 20.67 22.89 47.40
N SER A 297 21.72 22.49 46.67
CA SER A 297 23.12 22.73 47.11
C SER A 297 24.17 22.62 45.97
N THR A 298 24.61 23.80 45.50
CA THR A 298 25.96 24.27 45.09
C THR A 298 27.12 23.34 44.62
N ARG A 299 27.50 23.53 43.34
CA ARG A 299 28.84 23.90 42.78
C ARG A 299 30.14 23.73 43.60
N SER A 300 31.06 22.90 43.10
CA SER A 300 32.55 23.10 42.98
C SER A 300 33.18 21.86 42.27
N GLY A 301 34.37 21.85 41.64
CA GLY A 301 35.29 22.92 41.23
C GLY A 301 36.77 22.50 41.24
N LYS A 302 37.43 22.40 40.06
CA LYS A 302 38.85 22.00 39.81
C LYS A 302 39.16 20.50 40.05
N GLY A 303 40.16 19.86 39.41
CA GLY A 303 41.07 20.28 38.33
C GLY A 303 42.49 19.71 38.51
N GLY A 304 43.01 18.94 37.54
CA GLY A 304 44.37 18.35 37.58
C GLY A 304 44.77 17.72 36.24
N LYS A 305 46.04 17.84 35.83
CA LYS A 305 46.51 17.58 34.45
C LYS A 305 47.50 16.40 34.34
N ALA A 306 47.41 15.72 33.20
CA ALA A 306 48.49 15.20 32.35
C ALA A 306 49.42 14.05 32.82
N ALA A 307 49.43 12.97 32.03
CA ALA A 307 50.62 12.49 31.32
C ALA A 307 50.21 11.76 30.02
N LYS A 308 51.04 11.86 28.97
CA LYS A 308 50.96 11.15 27.66
C LYS A 308 52.32 10.43 27.47
N PRO A 309 52.44 9.35 26.67
CA PRO A 309 52.65 9.50 25.22
C PRO A 309 51.95 8.40 24.37
N ALA A 310 51.56 8.67 23.10
CA ALA A 310 52.16 8.17 21.84
C ALA A 310 51.86 6.68 21.52
N THR A 311 51.54 6.23 20.30
CA THR A 311 51.36 6.81 18.94
C THR A 311 50.75 5.73 18.03
N SER A 312 49.86 6.08 17.08
CA SER A 312 49.91 5.64 15.66
C SER A 312 48.58 5.87 14.92
N ASP A 313 48.67 6.66 13.85
CA ASP A 313 47.94 6.57 12.57
C ASP A 313 46.42 6.82 12.47
N ALA A 314 46.04 7.29 11.28
CA ALA A 314 44.80 7.99 10.98
C ALA A 314 44.26 7.62 9.58
N GLN A 315 42.96 7.86 9.38
CA GLN A 315 42.24 8.30 8.17
C GLN A 315 40.75 7.94 8.37
N ASP A 316 39.90 8.86 8.82
CA ASP A 316 39.32 10.01 8.09
C ASP A 316 37.94 9.64 7.50
N GLU A 317 36.90 9.92 8.29
CA GLU A 317 35.51 9.89 7.86
C GLU A 317 35.17 11.16 7.06
N ILE A 318 34.63 11.02 5.85
CA ILE A 318 34.20 12.16 5.03
C ILE A 318 32.76 12.53 5.36
N ASN A 319 32.58 13.70 5.98
CA ASN A 319 31.30 14.35 6.23
C ASN A 319 30.91 15.25 5.03
N PRO A 320 29.83 14.96 4.29
CA PRO A 320 29.43 15.73 3.11
C PRO A 320 28.36 16.79 3.45
N ASN A 321 28.65 17.74 4.35
CA ASN A 321 27.74 18.86 4.59
C ASN A 321 28.42 20.14 5.11
N ALA A 322 29.13 20.86 4.23
CA ALA A 322 29.54 22.26 4.45
C ALA A 322 29.95 22.95 3.14
N HIS A 323 29.19 23.96 2.71
CA HIS A 323 29.56 25.15 1.90
C HIS A 323 28.25 25.83 1.45
N SER A 324 28.04 27.14 1.52
CA SER A 324 28.59 28.22 2.36
C SER A 324 27.74 29.46 2.10
N GLU A 325 27.23 30.14 3.13
CA GLU A 325 26.49 31.39 2.94
C GLU A 325 27.40 32.55 2.52
N GLY A 326 26.88 33.46 1.68
CA GLY A 326 27.55 34.69 1.27
C GLY A 326 26.52 35.71 0.82
N ALA A 327 26.29 36.74 1.64
CA ALA A 327 25.28 37.76 1.40
C ALA A 327 25.70 38.79 0.33
N GLY A 328 24.71 39.32 -0.38
CA GLY A 328 24.90 40.34 -1.43
C GLY A 328 23.57 40.97 -1.86
N GLU A 329 23.03 41.85 -1.03
CA GLU A 329 21.84 42.65 -1.33
C GLU A 329 22.23 43.95 -2.05
N LEU A 330 21.58 44.30 -3.17
CA LEU A 330 21.45 45.68 -3.69
C LEU A 330 20.52 45.77 -4.93
N LEU A 331 19.38 46.46 -4.74
CA LEU A 331 18.47 47.17 -5.67
C LEU A 331 18.21 46.71 -7.14
N ALA A 332 16.93 46.76 -7.50
CA ALA A 332 16.40 46.70 -8.87
C ALA A 332 16.61 48.00 -9.69
N PRO A 333 16.43 47.94 -11.02
CA PRO A 333 15.32 48.70 -11.60
C PRO A 333 14.57 48.03 -12.77
N GLU A 334 13.25 48.25 -12.79
CA GLU A 334 12.39 48.31 -14.00
C GLU A 334 12.27 49.79 -14.46
N PRO A 335 11.66 50.17 -15.60
CA PRO A 335 10.98 49.37 -16.63
C PRO A 335 11.37 49.72 -18.11
N ALA A 336 10.86 48.96 -19.09
CA ALA A 336 10.58 49.49 -20.44
C ALA A 336 9.58 48.62 -21.22
N ALA A 337 8.42 49.20 -21.60
CA ALA A 337 7.48 48.59 -22.53
C ALA A 337 7.68 49.12 -23.97
N PRO A 338 7.54 48.29 -25.02
CA PRO A 338 7.41 48.78 -26.39
C PRO A 338 5.95 49.09 -26.77
N ALA A 339 5.76 50.14 -27.55
CA ALA A 339 4.46 50.75 -27.82
C ALA A 339 3.61 50.01 -28.87
N LYS A 340 2.29 50.21 -28.79
CA LYS A 340 1.36 49.98 -29.91
C LYS A 340 1.62 51.04 -30.98
N SER A 341 1.82 50.63 -32.24
CA SER A 341 1.61 51.49 -33.40
C SER A 341 0.45 50.95 -34.24
N ALA A 342 -0.37 51.86 -34.76
CA ALA A 342 -1.52 51.56 -35.60
C ALA A 342 -1.67 52.62 -36.69
N LYS A 343 -2.33 52.23 -37.80
CA LYS A 343 -2.54 52.99 -39.06
C LYS A 343 -1.29 52.99 -39.98
N ALA A 344 -1.43 53.03 -41.31
CA ALA A 344 -2.62 53.26 -42.15
C ALA A 344 -2.63 52.46 -43.47
N ARG A 345 -3.76 52.54 -44.17
CA ARG A 345 -4.06 51.99 -45.51
C ARG A 345 -3.28 52.69 -46.63
N HIS A 346 -2.96 51.98 -47.72
CA HIS A 346 -3.42 52.26 -49.10
C HIS A 346 -2.51 51.65 -50.20
N LYS A 347 -2.90 50.51 -50.77
CA LYS A 347 -3.41 50.37 -52.15
C LYS A 347 -3.84 48.93 -52.40
#